data_AF-J2KTU9-F1
#
_entry.id   AF-J2KTU9-F1
#
_cell.length_a   1.000
_cell.length_b   1.000
_cell.length_c   1.000
_cell.angle_alpha   90.00
_cell.angle_beta   90.00
_cell.angle_gamma   90.00
#
_symmetry.space_group_name_H-M   'P 1'
#
loop_
_entity.id
_entity.type
_entity.pdbx_description
1 polymer ?
#
loop_
_entity_poly.entity_id
_entity_poly.type
_entity_poly.pdbx_seq_one_letter_code
_entity_poly.pdbx_strand_id
1 'polypeptide(L)' 'MFKSFLRNESGAQVMEYALIIAVISILLVVELQPLVTDTNLSDLVDLVRTCLGGVNCG' A
#
# COMPACT_ATOMS: atom_id res chain seq x y z
N MET A 1 -17.29 -11.92 31.99
CA MET A 1 -16.80 -13.23 31.52
C MET A 1 -16.25 -13.13 30.08
N PHE A 2 -15.26 -12.26 29.83
CA PHE A 2 -14.61 -12.11 28.50
C PHE A 2 -13.07 -12.05 28.59
N LYS A 3 -12.52 -12.02 29.81
CA LYS A 3 -11.08 -11.80 30.04
C LYS A 3 -10.26 -13.10 30.07
N SER A 4 -10.89 -14.25 30.25
CA SER A 4 -10.20 -15.56 30.28
C SER A 4 -9.97 -16.18 28.92
N PHE A 5 -10.61 -15.71 27.84
CA PHE A 5 -10.44 -16.31 26.51
C PHE A 5 -9.22 -15.76 25.74
N LEU A 6 -8.60 -14.67 26.22
CA LEU A 6 -7.31 -14.16 25.73
C LEU A 6 -6.11 -14.89 26.34
N ARG A 7 -6.35 -15.85 27.24
CA ARG A 7 -5.32 -16.66 27.93
C ARG A 7 -5.31 -18.10 27.40
N ASN A 8 -5.38 -18.25 26.07
CA ASN A 8 -4.96 -19.47 25.39
C ASN A 8 -3.71 -19.12 24.59
N GLU A 9 -2.58 -19.49 25.18
CA GLU A 9 -1.18 -19.11 24.92
C GLU A 9 -0.65 -19.48 23.52
N SER A 10 -1.49 -19.97 22.61
CA SER A 10 -1.10 -20.34 21.23
C SER A 10 -1.93 -19.64 20.15
N GLY A 11 -3.06 -19.00 20.51
CA GLY A 11 -3.92 -18.27 19.55
C GLY A 11 -3.77 -16.75 19.61
N ALA A 12 -3.39 -16.20 20.77
CA ALA A 12 -3.22 -14.77 20.96
C ALA A 12 -2.03 -14.20 20.16
N GLN A 13 -0.95 -14.99 20.02
CA GLN A 13 0.23 -14.60 19.26
C GLN A 13 -0.05 -14.51 17.76
N VAL A 14 -0.86 -15.42 17.21
CA VAL A 14 -1.23 -15.40 15.78
C VAL A 14 -2.09 -14.17 15.46
N MET A 15 -2.97 -13.77 16.38
CA MET A 15 -3.81 -12.58 16.22
C MET A 15 -3.00 -11.28 16.27
N GLU A 16 -1.95 -11.23 17.08
CA GLU A 16 -1.09 -10.03 17.19
C GLU A 16 -0.32 -9.77 15.88
N TYR A 17 0.31 -10.80 15.31
CA TYR A 17 1.01 -10.65 14.02
C TYR A 17 0.05 -10.46 12.83
N ALA A 18 -1.10 -11.13 12.82
CA ALA A 18 -2.10 -10.94 11.77
C ALA A 18 -2.63 -9.50 11.75
N LEU A 19 -2.85 -8.91 12.93
CA LEU A 19 -3.30 -7.52 13.05
C LEU A 19 -2.26 -6.53 12.51
N ILE A 20 -0.99 -6.73 12.86
CA ILE A 20 0.11 -5.89 12.37
C ILE A 20 0.19 -5.95 10.84
N ILE A 21 0.14 -7.16 10.26
CA ILE A 21 0.17 -7.34 8.79
C ILE A 21 -1.06 -6.69 8.13
N ALA A 22 -2.24 -6.84 8.71
CA ALA A 22 -3.46 -6.24 8.19
C ALA A 22 -3.38 -4.69 8.16
N VAL A 23 -2.89 -4.08 9.24
CA VAL A 23 -2.71 -2.62 9.32
C VAL A 23 -1.69 -2.14 8.29
N ILE A 24 -0.53 -2.81 8.20
CA ILE A 24 0.50 -2.47 7.21
C ILE A 24 -0.05 -2.61 5.78
N SER A 25 -0.81 -3.66 5.49
CA SER A 25 -1.38 -3.89 4.16
C SER A 25 -2.37 -2.79 3.78
N ILE A 26 -3.23 -2.37 4.71
CA ILE A 26 -4.18 -1.28 4.48
C ILE A 26 -3.44 0.04 4.24
N LEU A 27 -2.43 0.35 5.07
CA LEU A 27 -1.61 1.56 4.91
C LEU A 27 -0.93 1.59 3.54
N LEU A 28 -0.31 0.47 3.12
CA LEU A 28 0.31 0.37 1.81
C LEU A 28 -0.72 0.61 0.70
N VAL A 29 -1.88 -0.03 0.75
CA VAL A 29 -2.90 0.17 -0.28
C VAL A 29 -3.36 1.62 -0.34
N VAL A 30 -3.60 2.28 0.79
CA VAL A 30 -4.06 3.68 0.84
C VAL A 30 -3.02 4.64 0.26
N GLU A 31 -1.74 4.44 0.57
CA GLU A 31 -0.65 5.29 0.08
C GLU A 31 -0.32 5.03 -1.40
N LEU A 32 -0.43 3.78 -1.86
CA LEU A 32 -0.21 3.43 -3.26
C LEU A 32 -1.44 3.67 -4.15
N GLN A 33 -2.65 3.78 -3.58
CA GLN A 33 -3.88 4.08 -4.31
C GLN A 33 -3.74 5.31 -5.21
N PRO A 34 -3.36 6.52 -4.72
CA PRO A 34 -3.19 7.68 -5.59
C PRO A 34 -2.13 7.46 -6.66
N LEU A 35 -1.10 6.66 -6.39
CA LEU A 35 -0.10 6.36 -7.40
C LEU A 35 -0.64 5.47 -8.55
N VAL A 36 -1.64 4.63 -8.27
CA VAL A 36 -2.25 3.69 -9.24
C VAL A 36 -3.52 4.24 -9.88
N THR A 37 -4.33 5.00 -9.16
CA THR A 37 -5.61 5.55 -9.64
C THR A 37 -5.46 6.92 -10.31
N ASP A 38 -4.40 7.65 -9.99
CA ASP A 38 -4.17 8.99 -10.49
C ASP A 38 -3.25 8.96 -11.71
N THR A 39 -3.31 9.97 -12.58
CA THR A 39 -2.60 9.95 -13.87
C THR A 39 -1.11 10.24 -13.73
N ASN A 40 -0.62 10.58 -12.53
CA ASN A 40 0.75 11.04 -12.27
C ASN A 40 1.86 10.19 -12.90
N LEU A 41 1.76 8.86 -12.81
CA LEU A 41 2.74 7.95 -13.45
C LEU A 41 2.58 7.92 -14.97
N SER A 42 1.35 7.96 -15.48
CA SER A 42 1.09 8.03 -16.92
C SER A 42 1.61 9.34 -17.51
N ASP A 43 1.38 10.46 -16.82
CA ASP A 43 1.83 11.79 -17.22
C ASP A 43 3.35 11.89 -17.24
N LEU A 44 4.03 11.30 -16.24
CA LEU A 44 5.49 11.20 -16.24
C LEU A 44 5.98 10.33 -17.40
N VAL A 45 5.35 9.19 -17.65
CA VAL A 45 5.73 8.29 -18.76
C VAL A 45 5.51 8.97 -20.11
N ASP A 46 4.44 9.72 -20.27
CA ASP A 46 4.15 10.43 -21.52
C ASP A 46 5.08 11.64 -21.70
N LEU A 47 5.45 12.33 -20.63
CA LEU A 47 6.53 13.32 -20.66
C LEU A 47 7.85 12.68 -21.11
N VAL A 48 8.26 11.57 -20.48
CA VAL A 48 9.49 10.85 -20.83
C VAL A 48 9.45 10.37 -22.29
N ARG A 49 8.35 9.78 -22.75
CA ARG A 49 8.18 9.38 -24.17
C ARG A 49 8.27 10.56 -25.12
N THR A 50 7.68 11.69 -24.76
CA THR A 50 7.74 12.94 -25.51
C THR A 50 9.19 13.40 -25.64
N CYS A 51 9.96 13.39 -24.54
CA CYS A 51 11.36 13.82 -24.56
C CYS A 51 12.26 12.89 -25.36
N LEU A 52 12.07 11.57 -25.20
CA LEU A 52 12.82 10.58 -25.99
C LEU A 52 12.42 10.57 -27.47
N GLY A 53 11.21 11.02 -27.81
CA GLY A 53 10.73 11.19 -29.18
C GLY A 53 11.34 12.38 -29.93
N GLY A 54 12.18 13.19 -29.27
CA GLY A 54 12.89 14.31 -29.89
C GLY A 54 12.04 15.57 -30.07
N VAL A 55 10.85 15.64 -29.47
CA VAL A 55 10.06 16.87 -29.36
C VAL A 55 10.46 17.65 -28.11
N ASN A 56 10.26 18.97 -28.14
CA ASN A 56 10.71 19.85 -27.06
C ASN A 56 10.01 19.49 -25.75
N CYS A 57 10.81 19.22 -24.72
CA CYS A 57 10.35 18.88 -23.40
C CYS A 57 10.69 20.01 -22.45
N GLY A 58 9.67 20.76 -22.05
CA GLY A 58 9.70 21.72 -20.93
C GLY A 58 10.91 22.62 -20.89
#